data_AF-A0A8T6IS07-F1
#
_entry.id   AF-A0A8T6IS07-F1
#
_cell.length_a   1.000
_cell.length_b   1.000
_cell.length_c   1.000
_cell.angle_alpha   90.00
_cell.angle_beta   90.00
_cell.angle_gamma   90.00
#
_symmetry.space_group_name_H-M   'P 1'
#
loop_
_entity.id
_entity.type
_entity.pdbx_description
1 polymer ?
#
loop_
_entity_poly.entity_id
_entity_poly.type
_entity_poly.pdbx_seq_one_letter_code
_entity_poly.pdbx_strand_id
1 'polypeptide(L)'
;LLVQADENYRTDGRRALGGISRGGFWAYHLGLRFPNSFVAIGGHSPFFDANHAEPAYNPLDLAQSINDDTHLRLWMDRGTDDHAAGGIDRMRVILRGGNVPHEYIVYAGGDHSEASWRQFVGDYVDFYAGAFTGEDWQKKVATPENEQGGVELWLPAAGFGALLTSIDSADLRAMLTGALERRLILSESNANRLWRQGIDLHPGIEIVPDGKLFFALWREKRKFTLMPFDQLRLRLRPLWVDDATVVDQLARYPLIFASESPNFSSDNLTRITLSGTTALARHTLPAVEAIGVEQAASGIRDYVRRADYFQITHEASIAPTCPQHSGALLGGSNSMCMMRDHARLFDLLGVDVVDLTGNHINDFGYAAFENTLGLFEERGYSVVGGGRNLAEARQPLILERNGSRIGWLACNNIGPYYAFANDDAEALGGARPGNAYCRGSWLREALALLAAEVDLVLMTVQYREFEAFQPVRQQRLDFQTYAEWGADIVIGTAEHKPMTFEFYTTRRGETAFIHYGLGNLFFDQLPWGNRRFFLDTLYIYDGRLLAVELFPGIIEDRARPRLLTGEDLFNFLHFMFIQKNEF
;
A
#
# COMPACT_ATOMS: atom_id res chain seq x y z
N LEU A 1 23.73 -20.20 34.14
CA LEU A 1 22.50 -20.81 34.69
C LEU A 1 21.98 -21.96 33.82
N LEU A 2 21.70 -21.76 32.52
CA LEU A 2 21.20 -22.85 31.66
C LEU A 2 22.16 -24.05 31.56
N VAL A 3 23.45 -23.81 31.33
CA VAL A 3 24.48 -24.88 31.32
C VAL A 3 24.50 -25.66 32.64
N GLN A 4 24.46 -24.96 33.78
CA GLN A 4 24.40 -25.60 35.08
C GLN A 4 23.11 -26.40 35.28
N ALA A 5 21.98 -25.97 34.71
CA ALA A 5 20.74 -26.73 34.78
C ALA A 5 20.85 -28.04 33.97
N ASP A 6 21.43 -28.00 32.77
CA ASP A 6 21.65 -29.21 31.97
C ASP A 6 22.65 -30.18 32.61
N GLU A 7 23.67 -29.65 33.30
CA GLU A 7 24.67 -30.47 34.00
C GLU A 7 24.09 -31.16 35.24
N ASN A 8 23.13 -30.53 35.91
CA ASN A 8 22.60 -31.01 37.20
C ASN A 8 21.25 -31.72 37.10
N TYR A 9 20.53 -31.58 35.99
CA TYR A 9 19.20 -32.19 35.78
C TYR A 9 19.12 -32.90 34.43
N ARG A 10 18.27 -33.93 34.34
CA ARG A 10 17.99 -34.58 33.04
C ARG A 10 17.13 -33.65 32.20
N THR A 11 17.71 -33.05 31.17
CA THR A 11 17.01 -32.20 30.20
C THR A 11 17.04 -32.85 28.81
N ASP A 12 16.07 -32.51 27.96
CA ASP A 12 16.03 -32.92 26.54
C ASP A 12 16.47 -31.79 25.60
N GLY A 13 17.09 -30.73 26.17
CA GLY A 13 17.55 -29.55 25.46
C GLY A 13 16.48 -28.49 25.15
N ARG A 14 15.19 -28.82 25.25
CA ARG A 14 14.09 -27.85 25.04
C ARG A 14 13.83 -27.06 26.32
N ARG A 15 13.48 -25.78 26.17
CA ARG A 15 13.22 -24.88 27.31
C ARG A 15 12.09 -23.93 26.99
N ALA A 16 11.28 -23.58 27.98
CA ALA A 16 10.27 -22.54 27.86
C ALA A 16 10.47 -21.47 28.94
N LEU A 17 10.06 -20.23 28.65
CA LEU A 17 10.06 -19.13 29.60
C LEU A 17 8.65 -18.66 29.88
N GLY A 18 8.40 -18.34 31.15
CA GLY A 18 7.14 -17.81 31.57
C GLY A 18 7.23 -16.83 32.71
N GLY A 19 6.30 -15.89 32.75
CA GLY A 19 6.09 -15.06 33.92
C GLY A 19 4.71 -14.40 33.97
N ILE A 20 4.35 -14.01 35.19
CA ILE A 20 3.11 -13.30 35.49
C ILE A 20 3.42 -11.81 35.66
N SER A 21 2.59 -10.89 35.16
CA SER A 21 2.79 -9.44 35.33
C SER A 21 4.17 -9.00 34.84
N ARG A 22 4.95 -8.30 35.67
CA ARG A 22 6.36 -7.92 35.36
C ARG A 22 7.25 -9.13 35.08
N GLY A 23 6.94 -10.30 35.62
CA GLY A 23 7.63 -11.54 35.23
C GLY A 23 7.43 -11.88 33.77
N GLY A 24 6.24 -11.63 33.21
CA GLY A 24 5.93 -11.85 31.80
C GLY A 24 6.70 -10.90 30.88
N PHE A 25 6.90 -9.65 31.30
CA PHE A 25 7.81 -8.72 30.62
C PHE A 25 9.22 -9.32 30.48
N TRP A 26 9.79 -9.83 31.58
CA TRP A 26 11.14 -10.39 31.56
C TRP A 26 11.23 -11.72 30.80
N ALA A 27 10.17 -12.53 30.82
CA ALA A 27 10.09 -13.74 30.01
C ALA A 27 10.20 -13.42 28.51
N TYR A 28 9.40 -12.47 28.03
CA TYR A 28 9.47 -12.01 26.63
C TYR A 28 10.78 -11.31 26.31
N HIS A 29 11.30 -10.48 27.22
CA HIS A 29 12.60 -9.84 27.05
C HIS A 29 13.71 -10.86 26.76
N LEU A 30 13.82 -11.88 27.63
CA LEU A 30 14.86 -12.89 27.51
C LEU A 30 14.61 -13.80 26.31
N GLY A 31 13.37 -14.24 26.13
CA GLY A 31 13.01 -15.15 25.05
C GLY A 31 13.26 -14.55 23.67
N LEU A 32 12.87 -13.30 23.44
CA LEU A 32 13.03 -12.65 22.14
C LEU A 32 14.49 -12.24 21.84
N ARG A 33 15.33 -12.02 22.86
CA ARG A 33 16.76 -11.74 22.66
C ARG A 33 17.58 -13.00 22.41
N PHE A 34 17.09 -14.14 22.89
CA PHE A 34 17.78 -15.42 22.76
C PHE A 34 16.83 -16.49 22.19
N PRO A 35 16.25 -16.26 20.99
CA PRO A 35 15.15 -17.09 20.48
C PRO A 35 15.55 -18.56 20.36
N ASN A 36 16.78 -18.84 19.94
CA ASN A 36 17.31 -20.22 19.80
C ASN A 36 17.52 -20.96 21.13
N SER A 37 17.33 -20.31 22.27
CA SER A 37 17.48 -20.95 23.59
C SER A 37 16.17 -21.52 24.13
N PHE A 38 15.03 -21.20 23.49
CA PHE A 38 13.70 -21.51 23.97
C PHE A 38 12.82 -22.03 22.82
N VAL A 39 11.83 -22.85 23.17
CA VAL A 39 10.80 -23.35 22.25
C VAL A 39 9.45 -22.67 22.47
N ALA A 40 9.25 -22.05 23.64
CA ALA A 40 8.04 -21.33 23.97
C ALA A 40 8.30 -20.17 24.93
N ILE A 41 7.51 -19.10 24.80
CA ILE A 41 7.49 -17.94 25.67
C ILE A 41 6.04 -17.65 26.01
N GLY A 42 5.71 -17.56 27.29
CA GLY A 42 4.38 -17.17 27.72
C GLY A 42 4.39 -16.02 28.73
N GLY A 43 3.32 -15.24 28.69
CA GLY A 43 3.04 -14.16 29.64
C GLY A 43 1.61 -14.26 30.14
N HIS A 44 1.44 -14.36 31.45
CA HIS A 44 0.14 -14.34 32.10
C HIS A 44 -0.12 -12.94 32.67
N SER A 45 -1.06 -12.19 32.11
CA SER A 45 -1.19 -10.74 32.32
C SER A 45 0.16 -9.98 32.22
N PRO A 46 0.97 -10.12 31.15
CA PRO A 46 2.33 -9.56 31.13
C PRO A 46 2.31 -8.03 31.13
N PHE A 47 3.10 -7.38 32.00
CA PHE A 47 3.14 -5.92 32.07
C PHE A 47 4.07 -5.33 31.00
N PHE A 48 3.56 -5.11 29.78
CA PHE A 48 4.33 -4.46 28.71
C PHE A 48 4.16 -2.94 28.76
N ASP A 49 5.24 -2.23 29.03
CA ASP A 49 5.27 -0.76 29.02
C ASP A 49 6.43 -0.30 28.12
N ALA A 50 6.11 0.57 27.16
CA ALA A 50 7.05 1.09 26.17
C ALA A 50 8.20 1.87 26.80
N ASN A 51 8.02 2.41 28.01
CA ASN A 51 9.04 3.19 28.72
C ASN A 51 9.78 2.37 29.80
N HIS A 52 9.46 1.07 29.94
CA HIS A 52 10.01 0.25 31.02
C HIS A 52 11.48 -0.15 30.81
N ALA A 53 11.95 -0.15 29.56
CA ALA A 53 13.32 -0.45 29.18
C ALA A 53 13.70 0.25 27.87
N GLU A 54 14.99 0.44 27.62
CA GLU A 54 15.50 0.91 26.32
C GLU A 54 15.06 -0.05 25.19
N PRO A 55 14.90 0.42 23.94
CA PRO A 55 14.37 -0.40 22.84
C PRO A 55 15.11 -1.73 22.60
N ALA A 56 16.43 -1.76 22.78
CA ALA A 56 17.23 -2.99 22.67
C ALA A 56 16.88 -4.07 23.72
N TYR A 57 16.08 -3.71 24.72
CA TYR A 57 15.68 -4.55 25.85
C TYR A 57 14.17 -4.54 26.08
N ASN A 58 13.38 -3.78 25.32
CA ASN A 58 11.94 -3.77 25.51
C ASN A 58 11.27 -4.88 24.68
N PRO A 59 10.46 -5.76 25.28
CA PRO A 59 9.70 -6.77 24.55
C PRO A 59 8.93 -6.22 23.34
N LEU A 60 8.29 -5.04 23.46
CA LEU A 60 7.53 -4.44 22.37
C LEU A 60 8.41 -4.08 21.18
N ASP A 61 9.66 -3.70 21.42
CA ASP A 61 10.63 -3.38 20.36
C ASP A 61 11.28 -4.65 19.80
N LEU A 62 11.62 -5.60 20.66
CA LEU A 62 12.19 -6.90 20.28
C LEU A 62 11.23 -7.74 19.42
N ALA A 63 9.92 -7.66 19.70
CA ALA A 63 8.91 -8.39 18.94
C ALA A 63 8.75 -7.89 17.49
N GLN A 64 9.25 -6.69 17.16
CA GLN A 64 9.20 -6.14 15.80
C GLN A 64 10.21 -6.80 14.85
N SER A 65 11.21 -7.52 15.37
CA SER A 65 12.24 -8.16 14.55
C SER A 65 11.97 -9.66 14.29
N ILE A 66 10.80 -10.17 14.66
CA ILE A 66 10.38 -11.54 14.38
C ILE A 66 9.19 -11.56 13.40
N ASN A 67 9.08 -12.63 12.61
CA ASN A 67 8.06 -12.85 11.60
C ASN A 67 7.45 -14.27 11.70
N ASP A 68 6.70 -14.68 10.69
CA ASP A 68 6.09 -16.01 10.53
C ASP A 68 7.09 -17.18 10.47
N ASP A 69 8.37 -16.93 10.16
CA ASP A 69 9.44 -17.94 10.19
C ASP A 69 9.89 -18.30 11.62
N THR A 70 9.30 -17.71 12.66
CA THR A 70 9.69 -18.01 14.04
C THR A 70 9.35 -19.44 14.46
N HIS A 71 10.27 -20.09 15.16
CA HIS A 71 10.06 -21.40 15.79
C HIS A 71 9.52 -21.29 17.23
N LEU A 72 9.35 -20.07 17.73
CA LEU A 72 8.88 -19.82 19.08
C LEU A 72 7.36 -19.93 19.16
N ARG A 73 6.86 -20.80 20.04
CA ARG A 73 5.43 -20.78 20.43
C ARG A 73 5.20 -19.64 21.41
N LEU A 74 4.29 -18.72 21.10
CA LEU A 74 4.04 -17.52 21.90
C LEU A 74 2.65 -17.54 22.52
N TRP A 75 2.54 -17.14 23.79
CA TRP A 75 1.27 -16.97 24.50
C TRP A 75 1.25 -15.69 25.32
N MET A 76 0.18 -14.93 25.20
CA MET A 76 -0.13 -13.90 26.18
C MET A 76 -1.62 -13.89 26.51
N ASP A 77 -1.94 -13.63 27.77
CA ASP A 77 -3.33 -13.49 28.18
C ASP A 77 -3.53 -12.28 29.08
N ARG A 78 -4.79 -11.85 29.22
CA ARG A 78 -5.20 -10.82 30.17
C ARG A 78 -6.66 -10.96 30.60
N GLY A 79 -7.03 -10.28 31.67
CA GLY A 79 -8.43 -10.02 31.99
C GLY A 79 -9.05 -8.89 31.15
N THR A 80 -10.38 -8.76 31.17
CA THR A 80 -11.09 -7.61 30.59
C THR A 80 -10.82 -6.30 31.33
N ASP A 81 -10.65 -6.35 32.64
CA ASP A 81 -10.45 -5.21 33.53
C ASP A 81 -8.98 -5.08 34.00
N ASP A 82 -8.06 -5.67 33.23
CA ASP A 82 -6.64 -5.68 33.51
C ASP A 82 -6.01 -4.31 33.19
N HIS A 83 -5.43 -3.62 34.18
CA HIS A 83 -4.80 -2.31 33.96
C HIS A 83 -3.55 -2.36 33.06
N ALA A 84 -2.97 -3.54 32.82
CA ALA A 84 -1.87 -3.75 31.88
C ALA A 84 -2.33 -3.98 30.43
N ALA A 85 -3.65 -4.02 30.17
CA ALA A 85 -4.25 -4.36 28.89
C ALA A 85 -3.63 -3.61 27.70
N GLY A 86 -3.42 -2.30 27.81
CA GLY A 86 -2.89 -1.49 26.72
C GLY A 86 -1.53 -1.98 26.19
N GLY A 87 -0.66 -2.46 27.08
CA GLY A 87 0.64 -3.04 26.71
C GLY A 87 0.52 -4.39 26.01
N ILE A 88 -0.35 -5.25 26.54
CA ILE A 88 -0.60 -6.62 26.06
C ILE A 88 -1.25 -6.58 24.68
N ASP A 89 -2.22 -5.69 24.49
CA ASP A 89 -2.92 -5.50 23.23
C ASP A 89 -1.98 -4.92 22.17
N ARG A 90 -1.09 -4.01 22.56
CA ARG A 90 -0.03 -3.50 21.69
C ARG A 90 0.93 -4.59 21.25
N MET A 91 1.37 -5.47 22.15
CA MET A 91 2.21 -6.62 21.79
C MET A 91 1.52 -7.52 20.76
N ARG A 92 0.22 -7.81 20.95
CA ARG A 92 -0.59 -8.58 19.99
C ARG A 92 -0.61 -7.94 18.60
N VAL A 93 -0.81 -6.62 18.53
CA VAL A 93 -0.79 -5.88 17.25
C VAL A 93 0.56 -6.03 16.55
N ILE A 94 1.67 -5.94 17.31
CA ILE A 94 3.03 -6.09 16.77
C ILE A 94 3.21 -7.48 16.17
N LEU A 95 2.84 -8.54 16.90
CA LEU A 95 2.96 -9.91 16.43
C LEU A 95 2.05 -10.19 15.21
N ARG A 96 0.83 -9.65 15.18
CA ARG A 96 -0.06 -9.76 14.00
C ARG A 96 0.52 -9.07 12.78
N GLY A 97 1.07 -7.86 12.93
CA GLY A 97 1.69 -7.13 11.83
C GLY A 97 2.89 -7.85 11.21
N GLY A 98 3.58 -8.68 11.99
CA GLY A 98 4.67 -9.55 11.51
C GLY A 98 4.23 -10.94 11.04
N ASN A 99 2.92 -11.24 10.96
CA ASN A 99 2.36 -12.58 10.74
C ASN A 99 2.88 -13.65 11.72
N VAL A 100 3.32 -13.26 12.91
CA VAL A 100 3.89 -14.17 13.90
C VAL A 100 2.77 -15.03 14.51
N PRO A 101 2.84 -16.38 14.45
CA PRO A 101 1.86 -17.23 15.13
C PRO A 101 1.92 -17.07 16.64
N HIS A 102 0.79 -16.75 17.27
CA HIS A 102 0.70 -16.58 18.72
C HIS A 102 -0.72 -16.87 19.25
N GLU A 103 -0.78 -17.31 20.50
CA GLU A 103 -2.01 -17.48 21.25
C GLU A 103 -2.24 -16.23 22.10
N TYR A 104 -3.45 -15.67 22.01
CA TYR A 104 -3.87 -14.48 22.75
C TYR A 104 -5.26 -14.69 23.33
N ILE A 105 -5.42 -14.63 24.65
CA ILE A 105 -6.70 -14.90 25.33
C ILE A 105 -7.09 -13.74 26.24
N VAL A 106 -8.38 -13.41 26.22
CA VAL A 106 -9.00 -12.43 27.12
C VAL A 106 -10.02 -13.14 28.01
N TYR A 107 -9.83 -13.09 29.32
CA TYR A 107 -10.74 -13.67 30.29
C TYR A 107 -11.76 -12.64 30.78
N ALA A 108 -13.05 -12.91 30.54
CA ALA A 108 -14.15 -12.06 30.98
C ALA A 108 -14.19 -11.89 32.51
N GLY A 109 -14.28 -10.63 32.97
CA GLY A 109 -14.31 -10.25 34.38
C GLY A 109 -12.98 -10.44 35.13
N GLY A 110 -11.90 -10.77 34.41
CA GLY A 110 -10.56 -10.84 34.98
C GLY A 110 -9.95 -9.45 35.16
N ASP A 111 -9.20 -9.27 36.24
CA ASP A 111 -8.41 -8.06 36.55
C ASP A 111 -6.91 -8.40 36.71
N HIS A 112 -6.07 -7.38 36.95
CA HIS A 112 -4.64 -7.58 37.19
C HIS A 112 -4.34 -7.97 38.64
N SER A 113 -4.92 -9.06 39.13
CA SER A 113 -4.77 -9.50 40.52
C SER A 113 -4.44 -10.98 40.65
N GLU A 114 -3.92 -11.36 41.81
CA GLU A 114 -3.62 -12.76 42.15
C GLU A 114 -4.86 -13.67 42.08
N ALA A 115 -6.05 -13.14 42.37
CA ALA A 115 -7.29 -13.90 42.31
C ALA A 115 -7.62 -14.30 40.87
N SER A 116 -7.56 -13.32 39.94
CA SER A 116 -7.74 -13.55 38.50
C SER A 116 -6.66 -14.47 37.96
N TRP A 117 -5.40 -14.25 38.33
CA TRP A 117 -4.32 -15.12 37.85
C TRP A 117 -4.51 -16.57 38.27
N ARG A 118 -4.87 -16.82 39.53
CA ARG A 118 -5.14 -18.18 40.02
C ARG A 118 -6.31 -18.84 39.30
N GLN A 119 -7.31 -18.07 38.89
CA GLN A 119 -8.47 -18.59 38.19
C GLN A 119 -8.10 -19.13 36.80
N PHE A 120 -7.18 -18.45 36.11
CA PHE A 120 -6.87 -18.73 34.69
C PHE A 120 -5.49 -19.35 34.45
N VAL A 121 -4.70 -19.56 35.50
CA VAL A 121 -3.35 -20.16 35.40
C VAL A 121 -3.36 -21.57 34.77
N GLY A 122 -4.50 -22.28 34.81
CA GLY A 122 -4.65 -23.60 34.18
C GLY A 122 -4.32 -23.56 32.69
N ASP A 123 -5.00 -22.69 31.94
CA ASP A 123 -4.82 -22.54 30.49
C ASP A 123 -3.38 -22.13 30.14
N TYR A 124 -2.80 -21.23 30.93
CA TYR A 124 -1.42 -20.80 30.81
C TYR A 124 -0.41 -21.94 31.06
N VAL A 125 -0.68 -22.82 32.02
CA VAL A 125 0.15 -24.02 32.29
C VAL A 125 -0.01 -25.06 31.20
N ASP A 126 -1.22 -25.24 30.66
CA ASP A 126 -1.49 -26.16 29.55
C ASP A 126 -0.74 -25.73 28.27
N PHE A 127 -0.67 -24.43 28.01
CA PHE A 127 0.20 -23.87 26.97
C PHE A 127 1.65 -24.32 27.15
N TYR A 128 2.23 -24.18 28.35
CA TYR A 128 3.61 -24.60 28.61
C TYR A 128 3.80 -26.09 28.41
N ALA A 129 2.90 -26.90 28.94
CA ALA A 129 2.99 -28.34 28.82
C ALA A 129 2.97 -28.77 27.35
N GLY A 130 2.12 -28.15 26.53
CA GLY A 130 2.00 -28.44 25.10
C GLY A 130 3.28 -28.16 24.29
N ALA A 131 4.18 -27.29 24.75
CA ALA A 131 5.45 -27.04 24.06
C ALA A 131 6.40 -28.26 24.07
N PHE A 132 6.14 -29.27 24.91
CA PHE A 132 7.01 -30.44 25.08
C PHE A 132 6.42 -31.75 24.53
N THR A 133 5.16 -31.77 24.07
CA THR A 133 4.43 -32.98 23.66
C THR A 133 4.73 -33.46 22.23
N GLY A 134 5.48 -32.69 21.44
CA GLY A 134 5.88 -33.08 20.07
C GLY A 134 4.79 -32.91 19.01
N GLU A 135 3.67 -32.24 19.36
CA GLU A 135 2.66 -31.83 18.39
C GLU A 135 3.14 -30.63 17.56
N ASP A 136 2.82 -30.65 16.26
CA ASP A 136 3.13 -29.57 15.32
C ASP A 136 2.18 -28.38 15.57
N TRP A 137 2.51 -27.57 16.59
CA TRP A 137 1.68 -26.45 17.06
C TRP A 137 1.48 -25.37 16.00
N GLN A 138 2.42 -25.21 15.05
CA GLN A 138 2.31 -24.26 13.94
C GLN A 138 1.10 -24.55 13.03
N LYS A 139 0.59 -25.79 13.01
CA LYS A 139 -0.63 -26.16 12.27
C LYS A 139 -1.94 -26.00 13.06
N LYS A 140 -1.86 -25.75 14.37
CA LYS A 140 -3.03 -25.67 15.28
C LYS A 140 -3.40 -24.26 15.71
N VAL A 141 -2.61 -23.22 15.41
CA VAL A 141 -3.00 -21.83 15.68
C VAL A 141 -3.94 -21.33 14.57
N ALA A 142 -5.12 -21.94 14.48
CA ALA A 142 -6.28 -21.15 14.11
C ALA A 142 -6.49 -20.19 15.29
N THR A 143 -6.29 -18.89 15.06
CA THR A 143 -6.64 -17.81 15.98
C THR A 143 -7.96 -18.18 16.66
N PRO A 144 -8.00 -18.39 17.99
CA PRO A 144 -9.27 -18.52 18.68
C PRO A 144 -10.05 -17.22 18.46
N GLU A 145 -11.04 -17.29 17.59
CA GLU A 145 -12.19 -16.41 17.59
C GLU A 145 -12.83 -16.57 18.96
N ASN A 146 -12.56 -15.66 19.89
CA ASN A 146 -13.47 -15.31 20.99
C ASN A 146 -13.04 -13.98 21.65
N GLU A 147 -13.79 -12.94 21.28
CA GLU A 147 -14.15 -11.72 22.05
C GLU A 147 -13.10 -10.58 22.18
N GLN A 148 -13.16 -9.59 21.26
CA GLN A 148 -13.88 -8.30 21.34
C GLN A 148 -12.99 -7.14 21.85
N GLY A 149 -12.11 -6.68 20.96
CA GLY A 149 -11.41 -5.40 21.07
C GLY A 149 -10.54 -5.24 19.83
N GLY A 150 -10.90 -4.32 18.94
CA GLY A 150 -10.05 -3.96 17.81
C GLY A 150 -9.27 -2.68 18.13
N VAL A 151 -8.77 -2.02 17.10
CA VAL A 151 -8.01 -0.78 17.27
C VAL A 151 -8.77 0.44 16.78
N GLU A 152 -8.66 1.53 17.54
CA GLU A 152 -8.96 2.87 17.09
C GLU A 152 -7.65 3.51 16.59
N LEU A 153 -7.46 3.50 15.27
CA LEU A 153 -6.36 4.16 14.59
C LEU A 153 -6.75 5.60 14.26
N TRP A 154 -5.85 6.53 14.59
CA TRP A 154 -5.91 7.91 14.10
C TRP A 154 -4.79 8.16 13.10
N LEU A 155 -4.99 9.08 12.19
CA LEU A 155 -4.01 9.44 11.17
C LEU A 155 -3.80 10.96 11.15
N PRO A 156 -2.57 11.43 10.88
CA PRO A 156 -2.40 12.78 10.37
C PRO A 156 -2.95 12.83 8.95
N ALA A 157 -3.79 13.82 8.65
CA ALA A 157 -4.38 14.00 7.34
C ALA A 157 -4.42 15.47 6.96
N ALA A 158 -4.35 15.75 5.66
CA ALA A 158 -4.48 17.11 5.13
C ALA A 158 -5.44 17.15 3.94
N GLY A 159 -5.85 18.35 3.53
CA GLY A 159 -6.56 18.52 2.26
C GLY A 159 -5.74 17.92 1.11
N PHE A 160 -6.37 17.32 0.11
CA PHE A 160 -5.66 16.59 -0.94
C PHE A 160 -4.54 17.41 -1.61
N GLY A 161 -4.81 18.69 -1.89
CA GLY A 161 -3.84 19.65 -2.45
C GLY A 161 -2.89 20.30 -1.45
N ALA A 162 -2.78 19.79 -0.21
CA ALA A 162 -1.82 20.30 0.76
C ALA A 162 -0.38 19.98 0.32
N LEU A 163 0.53 20.91 0.60
CA LEU A 163 1.95 20.79 0.23
C LEU A 163 2.74 19.95 1.24
N LEU A 164 2.15 19.71 2.42
CA LEU A 164 2.72 18.85 3.45
C LEU A 164 2.51 17.38 3.03
N THR A 165 3.57 16.58 3.02
CA THR A 165 3.51 15.14 2.73
C THR A 165 3.76 14.28 3.95
N SER A 166 4.51 14.79 4.92
CA SER A 166 5.06 14.06 6.05
C SER A 166 5.13 14.96 7.28
N ILE A 167 5.02 14.37 8.47
CA ILE A 167 5.31 15.02 9.76
C ILE A 167 6.35 14.21 10.53
N ASP A 168 7.12 14.86 11.39
CA ASP A 168 8.10 14.17 12.22
C ASP A 168 7.41 13.49 13.42
N SER A 169 7.80 12.25 13.74
CA SER A 169 7.27 11.55 14.92
C SER A 169 7.65 12.25 16.23
N ALA A 170 8.76 12.99 16.24
CA ALA A 170 9.16 13.83 17.36
C ALA A 170 8.16 14.99 17.59
N ASP A 171 7.77 15.69 16.51
CA ASP A 171 6.73 16.73 16.55
C ASP A 171 5.41 16.12 17.01
N LEU A 172 5.04 14.96 16.45
CA LEU A 172 3.84 14.22 16.83
C LEU A 172 3.86 13.84 18.31
N ARG A 173 4.97 13.39 18.89
CA ARG A 173 5.02 13.09 20.33
C ARG A 173 4.94 14.34 21.18
N ALA A 174 5.65 15.40 20.79
CA ALA A 174 5.66 16.67 21.52
C ALA A 174 4.25 17.28 21.59
N MET A 175 3.50 17.27 20.49
CA MET A 175 2.13 17.80 20.46
C MET A 175 1.16 16.99 21.33
N LEU A 176 1.39 15.69 21.50
CA LEU A 176 0.57 14.83 22.36
C LEU A 176 0.84 15.04 23.85
N THR A 177 1.95 15.72 24.19
CA THR A 177 2.33 16.10 25.55
C THR A 177 2.24 17.62 25.79
N GLY A 178 1.37 18.31 25.06
CA GLY A 178 1.08 19.73 25.29
C GLY A 178 1.97 20.73 24.54
N ALA A 179 2.81 20.32 23.59
CA ALA A 179 3.52 21.29 22.75
C ALA A 179 2.58 21.91 21.70
N LEU A 180 2.76 23.20 21.41
CA LEU A 180 1.98 23.89 20.39
C LEU A 180 2.48 23.56 18.98
N GLU A 181 1.70 22.80 18.22
CA GLU A 181 1.84 22.68 16.77
C GLU A 181 0.86 23.61 16.06
N ARG A 182 1.36 24.72 15.48
CA ARG A 182 0.51 25.74 14.83
C ARG A 182 -0.12 25.29 13.52
N ARG A 183 0.42 24.24 12.90
CA ARG A 183 -0.14 23.62 11.69
C ARG A 183 -1.32 22.70 12.02
N LEU A 184 -1.46 22.26 13.27
CA LEU A 184 -2.55 21.38 13.67
C LEU A 184 -3.86 22.18 13.77
N ILE A 185 -4.88 21.67 13.09
CA ILE A 185 -6.27 22.09 13.25
C ILE A 185 -7.13 20.86 13.57
N LEU A 186 -7.97 20.96 14.58
CA LEU A 186 -8.87 19.88 15.00
C LEU A 186 -10.32 20.30 14.88
N SER A 187 -11.19 19.33 14.64
CA SER A 187 -12.61 19.55 14.89
C SER A 187 -12.91 19.50 16.40
N GLU A 188 -14.01 20.12 16.81
CA GLU A 188 -14.49 20.05 18.20
C GLU A 188 -14.66 18.59 18.67
N SER A 189 -15.26 17.73 17.85
CA SER A 189 -15.42 16.30 18.17
C SER A 189 -14.09 15.58 18.32
N ASN A 190 -13.12 15.83 17.43
CA ASN A 190 -11.83 15.16 17.45
C ASN A 190 -10.96 15.62 18.62
N ALA A 191 -10.94 16.92 18.92
CA ALA A 191 -10.27 17.44 20.11
C ALA A 191 -10.85 16.81 21.39
N ASN A 192 -12.18 16.74 21.51
CA ASN A 192 -12.85 16.11 22.64
C ASN A 192 -12.52 14.62 22.78
N ARG A 193 -12.43 13.87 21.67
CA ARG A 193 -12.05 12.46 21.69
C ARG A 193 -10.60 12.27 22.13
N LEU A 194 -9.67 13.06 21.58
CA LEU A 194 -8.25 13.01 21.97
C LEU A 194 -8.07 13.33 23.46
N TRP A 195 -8.80 14.31 24.00
CA TRP A 195 -8.79 14.58 25.45
C TRP A 195 -9.27 13.39 26.28
N ARG A 196 -10.31 12.67 25.84
CA ARG A 196 -10.78 11.45 26.53
C ARG A 196 -9.77 10.31 26.45
N GLN A 197 -8.95 10.26 25.40
CA GLN A 197 -7.81 9.36 25.28
C GLN A 197 -6.60 9.80 26.13
N GLY A 198 -6.74 10.86 26.94
CA GLY A 198 -5.68 11.35 27.83
C GLY A 198 -4.60 12.18 27.14
N ILE A 199 -4.82 12.62 25.90
CA ILE A 199 -3.90 13.48 25.16
C ILE A 199 -4.03 14.92 25.66
N ASP A 200 -2.91 15.50 26.12
CA ASP A 200 -2.85 16.90 26.54
C ASP A 200 -2.61 17.80 25.33
N LEU A 201 -3.69 18.39 24.80
CA LEU A 201 -3.61 19.30 23.66
C LEU A 201 -3.36 20.73 24.15
N HIS A 202 -2.32 21.37 23.61
CA HIS A 202 -2.01 22.78 23.93
C HIS A 202 -3.21 23.70 23.64
N PRO A 203 -3.58 24.64 24.54
CA PRO A 203 -4.78 25.49 24.39
C PRO A 203 -4.73 26.47 23.20
N GLY A 204 -3.55 26.67 22.62
CA GLY A 204 -3.34 27.47 21.42
C GLY A 204 -3.56 26.73 20.09
N ILE A 205 -3.88 25.43 20.12
CA ILE A 205 -4.27 24.66 18.93
C ILE A 205 -5.59 25.21 18.39
N GLU A 206 -5.69 25.34 17.06
CA GLU A 206 -6.92 25.79 16.43
C GLU A 206 -7.98 24.69 16.44
N ILE A 207 -9.11 24.98 17.07
CA ILE A 207 -10.29 24.10 17.10
C ILE A 207 -11.39 24.79 16.30
N VAL A 208 -12.00 24.06 15.36
CA VAL A 208 -13.10 24.55 14.52
C VAL A 208 -14.33 23.65 14.65
N PRO A 209 -15.54 24.15 14.35
CA PRO A 209 -16.72 23.30 14.29
C PRO A 209 -16.54 22.14 13.31
N ASP A 210 -17.12 20.97 13.61
CA ASP A 210 -16.92 19.74 12.82
C ASP A 210 -17.15 19.95 11.31
N GLY A 211 -18.24 20.63 10.94
CA GLY A 211 -18.57 20.94 9.54
C GLY A 211 -17.65 21.96 8.86
N LYS A 212 -16.69 22.55 9.57
CA LYS A 212 -15.73 23.53 9.05
C LYS A 212 -14.33 22.97 8.86
N LEU A 213 -13.98 21.84 9.49
CA LEU A 213 -12.64 21.24 9.42
C LEU A 213 -12.21 21.01 7.97
N PHE A 214 -13.07 20.37 7.17
CA PHE A 214 -12.78 20.08 5.77
C PHE A 214 -12.45 21.34 4.97
N PHE A 215 -13.27 22.39 5.09
CA PHE A 215 -13.06 23.66 4.40
C PHE A 215 -11.78 24.37 4.86
N ALA A 216 -11.46 24.30 6.16
CA ALA A 216 -10.24 24.90 6.70
C ALA A 216 -8.99 24.21 6.16
N LEU A 217 -8.97 22.86 6.12
CA LEU A 217 -7.87 22.08 5.53
C LEU A 217 -7.69 22.36 4.04
N TRP A 218 -8.79 22.52 3.29
CA TRP A 218 -8.72 22.87 1.87
C TRP A 218 -8.29 24.31 1.65
N ARG A 219 -8.64 25.26 2.53
CA ARG A 219 -8.20 26.65 2.39
C ARG A 219 -6.74 26.84 2.78
N GLU A 220 -6.27 26.13 3.81
CA GLU A 220 -4.97 26.37 4.45
C GLU A 220 -4.00 25.23 4.15
N LYS A 221 -3.33 25.29 2.99
CA LYS A 221 -2.49 24.23 2.40
C LYS A 221 -1.28 23.76 3.22
N ARG A 222 -1.01 24.41 4.36
CA ARG A 222 0.09 24.09 5.29
C ARG A 222 -0.42 23.43 6.58
N LYS A 223 -1.74 23.38 6.78
CA LYS A 223 -2.36 22.78 7.95
C LYS A 223 -2.67 21.30 7.73
N PHE A 224 -2.69 20.57 8.83
CA PHE A 224 -3.11 19.17 8.89
C PHE A 224 -3.98 18.95 10.13
N THR A 225 -4.64 17.82 10.17
CA THR A 225 -5.50 17.40 11.29
C THR A 225 -5.10 16.01 11.77
N LEU A 226 -5.51 15.66 12.98
CA LEU A 226 -5.55 14.28 13.45
C LEU A 226 -6.99 13.82 13.39
N MET A 227 -7.24 12.69 12.75
CA MET A 227 -8.58 12.13 12.64
C MET A 227 -8.59 10.60 12.72
N PRO A 228 -9.69 10.00 13.19
CA PRO A 228 -9.92 8.56 13.10
C PRO A 228 -9.82 8.06 11.65
N PHE A 229 -9.26 6.87 11.46
CA PHE A 229 -9.07 6.23 10.15
C PHE A 229 -10.37 6.15 9.32
N ASP A 230 -11.46 5.73 9.95
CA ASP A 230 -12.81 5.63 9.37
C ASP A 230 -13.46 6.99 9.04
N GLN A 231 -12.87 8.11 9.48
CA GLN A 231 -13.27 9.46 9.09
C GLN A 231 -12.50 9.98 7.88
N LEU A 232 -11.47 9.27 7.41
CA LEU A 232 -10.76 9.64 6.18
C LEU A 232 -11.73 9.62 5.00
N ARG A 233 -11.56 10.55 4.07
CA ARG A 233 -12.41 10.68 2.88
C ARG A 233 -11.52 11.00 1.70
N LEU A 234 -11.96 10.64 0.50
CA LEU A 234 -11.21 10.74 -0.75
C LEU A 234 -10.59 12.13 -1.04
N ARG A 235 -11.20 13.21 -0.55
CA ARG A 235 -10.69 14.59 -0.70
C ARG A 235 -9.66 15.00 0.36
N LEU A 236 -9.25 14.08 1.21
CA LEU A 236 -8.16 14.21 2.17
C LEU A 236 -7.08 13.19 1.82
N ARG A 237 -5.84 13.51 2.15
CA ARG A 237 -4.70 12.62 1.97
C ARG A 237 -4.10 12.30 3.35
N PRO A 238 -3.88 11.01 3.69
CA PRO A 238 -3.11 10.67 4.87
C PRO A 238 -1.69 11.20 4.69
N LEU A 239 -1.11 11.76 5.75
CA LEU A 239 0.28 12.18 5.77
C LEU A 239 1.15 11.02 6.23
N TRP A 240 2.39 11.01 5.74
CA TRP A 240 3.42 10.17 6.28
C TRP A 240 3.87 10.65 7.66
N VAL A 241 4.50 9.75 8.40
CA VAL A 241 5.24 10.06 9.61
C VAL A 241 6.66 9.54 9.42
N ASP A 242 7.65 10.39 9.60
CA ASP A 242 9.06 10.09 9.30
C ASP A 242 9.26 9.52 7.88
N ASP A 243 8.53 10.09 6.90
CA ASP A 243 8.54 9.69 5.49
C ASP A 243 8.11 8.24 5.21
N ALA A 244 7.42 7.62 6.17
CA ALA A 244 6.78 6.32 6.03
C ALA A 244 5.25 6.43 6.21
N THR A 245 4.49 5.56 5.55
CA THR A 245 3.04 5.49 5.75
C THR A 245 2.75 5.05 7.18
N VAL A 246 1.67 5.56 7.79
CA VAL A 246 1.33 5.19 9.17
C VAL A 246 0.97 3.71 9.29
N VAL A 247 0.27 3.15 8.31
CA VAL A 247 -0.16 1.75 8.31
C VAL A 247 1.00 0.76 8.24
N ASP A 248 2.18 1.18 7.75
CA ASP A 248 3.39 0.34 7.75
C ASP A 248 4.21 0.43 9.05
N GLN A 249 3.85 1.33 9.97
CA GLN A 249 4.60 1.59 11.20
C GLN A 249 3.73 1.65 12.45
N LEU A 250 2.57 0.99 12.42
CA LEU A 250 1.58 0.98 13.51
C LEU A 250 2.20 0.62 14.86
N ALA A 251 3.22 -0.26 14.89
CA ALA A 251 3.93 -0.65 16.10
C ALA A 251 4.55 0.51 16.88
N ARG A 252 5.06 1.53 16.16
CA ARG A 252 5.76 2.69 16.73
C ARG A 252 4.89 3.95 16.75
N TYR A 253 3.71 3.88 16.14
CA TYR A 253 2.82 5.00 15.98
C TYR A 253 2.05 5.29 17.29
N PRO A 254 2.05 6.54 17.78
CA PRO A 254 1.55 6.84 19.13
C PRO A 254 0.03 7.04 19.23
N LEU A 255 -0.70 7.11 18.11
CA LEU A 255 -2.15 7.36 18.08
C LEU A 255 -2.94 6.13 17.60
N ILE A 256 -2.65 5.00 18.24
CA ILE A 256 -3.41 3.77 18.11
C ILE A 256 -3.86 3.36 19.51
N PHE A 257 -5.16 3.16 19.68
CA PHE A 257 -5.78 2.88 20.98
C PHE A 257 -6.55 1.56 20.90
N ALA A 258 -6.57 0.79 21.99
CA ALA A 258 -7.48 -0.33 22.10
C ALA A 258 -8.92 0.21 22.19
N SER A 259 -9.84 -0.40 21.46
CA SER A 259 -11.24 0.05 21.41
C SER A 259 -12.22 -1.10 21.23
N GLU A 260 -13.32 -1.06 21.99
CA GLU A 260 -14.48 -1.93 21.80
C GLU A 260 -15.28 -1.56 20.55
N SER A 261 -15.04 -0.37 19.99
CA SER A 261 -15.60 0.10 18.71
C SER A 261 -14.44 0.45 17.76
N PRO A 262 -13.76 -0.57 17.21
CA PRO A 262 -12.61 -0.33 16.35
C PRO A 262 -12.99 0.36 15.05
N ASN A 263 -12.03 1.08 14.49
CA ASN A 263 -12.22 1.80 13.24
C ASN A 263 -11.20 1.41 12.15
N PHE A 264 -10.33 0.45 12.45
CA PHE A 264 -9.30 -0.03 11.55
C PHE A 264 -9.03 -1.52 11.77
N SER A 265 -8.92 -2.24 10.65
CA SER A 265 -8.40 -3.60 10.56
C SER A 265 -7.53 -3.70 9.31
N SER A 266 -6.33 -4.26 9.45
CA SER A 266 -5.48 -4.56 8.28
C SER A 266 -6.17 -5.52 7.31
N ASP A 267 -6.99 -6.43 7.84
CA ASP A 267 -7.67 -7.48 7.07
C ASP A 267 -8.79 -6.93 6.17
N ASN A 268 -9.10 -5.63 6.29
CA ASN A 268 -10.10 -4.93 5.50
C ASN A 268 -9.48 -3.89 4.55
N LEU A 269 -8.16 -3.65 4.64
CA LEU A 269 -7.45 -2.66 3.83
C LEU A 269 -6.73 -3.33 2.66
N THR A 270 -7.16 -3.09 1.43
CA THR A 270 -6.41 -3.41 0.21
C THR A 270 -5.67 -2.18 -0.29
N ARG A 271 -4.39 -2.31 -0.64
CA ARG A 271 -3.58 -1.26 -1.25
C ARG A 271 -3.16 -1.64 -2.67
N ILE A 272 -3.48 -0.76 -3.63
CA ILE A 272 -3.01 -0.88 -5.02
C ILE A 272 -2.16 0.34 -5.36
N THR A 273 -0.89 0.13 -5.70
CA THR A 273 -0.02 1.20 -6.19
C THR A 273 0.05 1.16 -7.72
N LEU A 274 -0.26 2.29 -8.35
CA LEU A 274 -0.25 2.46 -9.80
C LEU A 274 0.95 3.29 -10.26
N SER A 275 1.49 2.96 -11.42
CA SER A 275 2.54 3.75 -12.06
C SER A 275 2.19 4.12 -13.50
N GLY A 276 2.82 5.18 -13.99
CA GLY A 276 2.73 5.55 -15.40
C GLY A 276 3.63 4.71 -16.31
N THR A 277 4.04 5.32 -17.43
CA THR A 277 4.73 4.61 -18.53
C THR A 277 6.05 3.96 -18.08
N THR A 278 6.20 2.69 -18.41
CA THR A 278 7.41 1.89 -18.28
C THR A 278 7.81 1.36 -19.66
N ALA A 279 8.87 1.94 -20.20
CA ALA A 279 9.51 1.54 -21.45
C ALA A 279 11.02 1.38 -21.20
N LEU A 280 11.44 0.17 -20.81
CA LEU A 280 12.85 -0.23 -20.68
C LEU A 280 13.49 -0.47 -22.05
N ALA A 281 13.52 0.59 -22.86
CA ALA A 281 14.01 0.60 -24.22
C ALA A 281 14.89 1.83 -24.46
N ARG A 282 15.41 1.99 -25.68
CA ARG A 282 16.19 3.16 -26.13
C ARG A 282 17.31 3.52 -25.15
N HIS A 283 17.34 4.72 -24.58
CA HIS A 283 18.41 5.15 -23.67
C HIS A 283 18.16 4.76 -22.21
N THR A 284 16.97 4.28 -21.85
CA THR A 284 16.70 3.73 -20.50
C THR A 284 17.39 2.38 -20.34
N LEU A 285 17.32 1.51 -21.35
CA LEU A 285 17.95 0.19 -21.32
C LEU A 285 19.47 0.24 -21.00
N PRO A 286 20.33 0.93 -21.76
CA PRO A 286 21.76 1.00 -21.44
C PRO A 286 22.04 1.75 -20.13
N ALA A 287 21.16 2.67 -19.71
CA ALA A 287 21.32 3.35 -18.43
C ALA A 287 21.04 2.39 -17.25
N VAL A 288 20.04 1.51 -17.37
CA VAL A 288 19.78 0.43 -16.41
C VAL A 288 20.91 -0.59 -16.42
N GLU A 289 21.42 -0.99 -17.58
CA GLU A 289 22.58 -1.90 -17.67
C GLU A 289 23.82 -1.32 -17.00
N ALA A 290 24.06 -0.02 -17.12
CA ALA A 290 25.21 0.65 -16.53
C ALA A 290 25.19 0.67 -14.99
N ILE A 291 24.01 0.75 -14.37
CA ILE A 291 23.86 0.82 -12.91
C ILE A 291 23.43 -0.50 -12.27
N GLY A 292 22.90 -1.44 -13.05
CA GLY A 292 22.27 -2.68 -12.59
C GLY A 292 20.81 -2.50 -12.17
N VAL A 293 20.00 -3.56 -12.36
CA VAL A 293 18.56 -3.56 -12.06
C VAL A 293 18.26 -3.34 -10.58
N GLU A 294 19.15 -3.78 -9.68
CA GLU A 294 19.05 -3.56 -8.24
C GLU A 294 19.13 -2.07 -7.89
N GLN A 295 20.08 -1.35 -8.53
CA GLN A 295 20.24 0.08 -8.32
C GLN A 295 19.08 0.86 -8.95
N ALA A 296 18.62 0.45 -10.13
CA ALA A 296 17.45 1.02 -10.80
C ALA A 296 16.18 0.93 -9.93
N ALA A 297 15.96 -0.23 -9.28
CA ALA A 297 14.82 -0.44 -8.38
C ALA A 297 14.92 0.31 -7.05
N SER A 298 16.13 0.54 -6.55
CA SER A 298 16.40 0.92 -5.16
C SER A 298 15.64 2.15 -4.64
N GLY A 299 15.31 3.11 -5.51
CA GLY A 299 14.67 4.37 -5.09
C GLY A 299 13.18 4.27 -4.82
N ILE A 300 12.53 3.19 -5.27
CA ILE A 300 11.08 2.97 -5.07
C ILE A 300 10.74 1.57 -4.56
N ARG A 301 11.68 0.62 -4.61
CA ARG A 301 11.42 -0.79 -4.28
C ARG A 301 10.68 -0.97 -2.95
N ASP A 302 11.21 -0.39 -1.89
CA ASP A 302 10.65 -0.56 -0.56
C ASP A 302 9.31 0.18 -0.44
N TYR A 303 9.05 1.19 -1.29
CA TYR A 303 7.76 1.85 -1.35
C TYR A 303 6.70 0.95 -1.99
N VAL A 304 6.96 0.46 -3.20
CA VAL A 304 5.97 -0.26 -4.01
C VAL A 304 5.66 -1.67 -3.46
N ARG A 305 6.63 -2.33 -2.84
CA ARG A 305 6.45 -3.69 -2.25
C ARG A 305 5.58 -3.73 -1.01
N ARG A 306 5.12 -2.57 -0.52
CA ARG A 306 4.21 -2.49 0.64
C ARG A 306 2.75 -2.61 0.23
N ALA A 307 2.43 -2.33 -1.02
CA ALA A 307 1.08 -2.52 -1.55
C ALA A 307 0.76 -4.02 -1.66
N ASP A 308 -0.53 -4.36 -1.64
CA ASP A 308 -0.99 -5.71 -1.96
C ASP A 308 -0.82 -6.02 -3.45
N TYR A 309 -0.93 -4.97 -4.29
CA TYR A 309 -0.67 -5.04 -5.71
C TYR A 309 0.12 -3.82 -6.18
N PHE A 310 1.20 -4.05 -6.93
CA PHE A 310 1.89 -3.01 -7.69
C PHE A 310 1.69 -3.19 -9.20
N GLN A 311 1.26 -2.11 -9.86
CA GLN A 311 1.04 -2.08 -11.29
C GLN A 311 2.06 -1.22 -12.02
N ILE A 312 2.45 -1.68 -13.21
CA ILE A 312 3.16 -0.88 -14.22
C ILE A 312 2.39 -0.81 -15.54
N THR A 313 2.58 0.30 -16.26
CA THR A 313 2.09 0.44 -17.64
C THR A 313 3.21 0.11 -18.60
N HIS A 314 3.11 -0.98 -19.36
CA HIS A 314 4.20 -1.45 -20.22
C HIS A 314 4.04 -0.97 -21.67
N GLU A 315 5.09 -0.34 -22.20
CA GLU A 315 5.05 0.35 -23.49
C GLU A 315 6.22 -0.05 -24.41
N ALA A 316 6.52 -1.34 -24.48
CA ALA A 316 7.52 -1.89 -25.39
C ALA A 316 7.14 -3.30 -25.84
N SER A 317 7.70 -3.75 -26.97
CA SER A 317 7.76 -5.18 -27.28
C SER A 317 8.82 -5.86 -26.40
N ILE A 318 8.63 -7.13 -26.05
CA ILE A 318 9.64 -7.93 -25.35
C ILE A 318 10.14 -9.03 -26.27
N ALA A 319 11.45 -9.18 -26.39
CA ALA A 319 12.07 -10.26 -27.14
C ALA A 319 13.26 -10.86 -26.36
N PRO A 320 13.63 -12.13 -26.63
CA PRO A 320 14.83 -12.74 -26.03
C PRO A 320 16.09 -11.89 -26.26
N THR A 321 16.23 -11.37 -27.48
CA THR A 321 17.18 -10.33 -27.84
C THR A 321 16.44 -9.29 -28.67
N CYS A 322 16.74 -8.02 -28.48
CA CYS A 322 16.18 -6.96 -29.33
C CYS A 322 16.86 -7.03 -30.70
N PRO A 323 16.16 -7.41 -31.78
CA PRO A 323 16.77 -7.55 -33.11
C PRO A 323 17.47 -6.27 -33.55
N GLN A 324 18.68 -6.38 -34.12
CA GLN A 324 19.31 -5.24 -34.80
C GLN A 324 18.45 -4.82 -36.00
N HIS A 325 18.30 -3.50 -36.20
CA HIS A 325 17.48 -2.80 -37.22
C HIS A 325 17.74 -3.26 -38.67
N SER A 326 17.37 -4.49 -39.02
CA SER A 326 17.65 -5.10 -40.32
C SER A 326 16.39 -5.49 -41.11
N GLY A 327 15.20 -5.28 -40.53
CA GLY A 327 13.90 -5.46 -41.18
C GLY A 327 12.97 -4.24 -41.02
N ALA A 328 11.89 -4.20 -41.80
CA ALA A 328 10.84 -3.20 -41.64
C ALA A 328 10.02 -3.49 -40.38
N LEU A 329 10.38 -2.84 -39.27
CA LEU A 329 9.64 -2.88 -38.00
C LEU A 329 8.28 -2.18 -38.16
N LEU A 330 7.25 -2.63 -37.43
CA LEU A 330 5.95 -1.96 -37.43
C LEU A 330 6.05 -0.54 -36.85
N GLY A 331 6.85 -0.38 -35.79
CA GLY A 331 7.14 0.91 -35.15
C GLY A 331 8.12 1.83 -35.91
N GLY A 332 8.71 1.35 -37.01
CA GLY A 332 9.71 2.10 -37.77
C GLY A 332 10.93 2.51 -36.92
N SER A 333 11.44 3.73 -37.11
CA SER A 333 12.63 4.24 -36.41
C SER A 333 12.44 4.52 -34.92
N ASN A 334 11.19 4.57 -34.44
CA ASN A 334 10.86 4.83 -33.03
C ASN A 334 10.53 3.56 -32.25
N SER A 335 10.79 2.38 -32.84
CA SER A 335 10.42 1.10 -32.27
C SER A 335 11.04 0.88 -30.89
N MET A 336 10.23 0.43 -29.93
CA MET A 336 10.68 0.13 -28.57
C MET A 336 10.75 -1.37 -28.32
N CYS A 337 11.89 -1.83 -27.82
CA CYS A 337 12.10 -3.21 -27.40
C CYS A 337 12.81 -3.27 -26.06
N MET A 338 12.31 -4.13 -25.19
CA MET A 338 12.94 -4.57 -23.96
C MET A 338 13.47 -5.99 -24.12
N MET A 339 14.69 -6.24 -23.64
CA MET A 339 15.24 -7.60 -23.59
C MET A 339 14.60 -8.38 -22.42
N ARG A 340 14.28 -9.65 -22.63
CA ARG A 340 13.58 -10.52 -21.65
C ARG A 340 14.23 -10.50 -20.25
N ASP A 341 15.55 -10.50 -20.17
CA ASP A 341 16.31 -10.51 -18.91
C ASP A 341 16.07 -9.26 -18.04
N HIS A 342 15.73 -8.13 -18.65
CA HIS A 342 15.47 -6.88 -17.93
C HIS A 342 14.17 -6.88 -17.15
N ALA A 343 13.28 -7.83 -17.43
CA ALA A 343 12.07 -7.99 -16.65
C ALA A 343 12.37 -8.47 -15.21
N ARG A 344 13.61 -8.86 -14.87
CA ARG A 344 14.05 -9.03 -13.47
C ARG A 344 13.85 -7.75 -12.64
N LEU A 345 13.86 -6.58 -13.27
CA LEU A 345 13.52 -5.33 -12.60
C LEU A 345 12.09 -5.35 -12.05
N PHE A 346 11.15 -5.96 -12.77
CA PHE A 346 9.75 -6.07 -12.34
C PHE A 346 9.61 -7.00 -11.13
N ASP A 347 10.37 -8.10 -11.10
CA ASP A 347 10.45 -9.03 -9.95
C ASP A 347 11.00 -8.33 -8.69
N LEU A 348 12.05 -7.52 -8.85
CA LEU A 348 12.64 -6.74 -7.76
C LEU A 348 11.66 -5.70 -7.21
N LEU A 349 10.84 -5.10 -8.06
CA LEU A 349 9.80 -4.15 -7.66
C LEU A 349 8.53 -4.85 -7.12
N GLY A 350 8.38 -6.15 -7.33
CA GLY A 350 7.17 -6.88 -6.95
C GLY A 350 5.97 -6.48 -7.79
N VAL A 351 6.14 -6.40 -9.11
CA VAL A 351 5.02 -6.13 -10.03
C VAL A 351 4.05 -7.32 -10.02
N ASP A 352 2.77 -7.02 -9.80
CA ASP A 352 1.68 -8.00 -9.79
C ASP A 352 0.79 -7.86 -11.03
N VAL A 353 0.61 -6.63 -11.51
CA VAL A 353 -0.26 -6.32 -12.67
C VAL A 353 0.51 -5.54 -13.71
N VAL A 354 0.42 -5.98 -14.97
CA VAL A 354 0.92 -5.25 -16.12
C VAL A 354 -0.27 -4.75 -16.94
N ASP A 355 -0.38 -3.42 -17.00
CA ASP A 355 -1.26 -2.75 -17.95
C ASP A 355 -0.57 -2.74 -19.32
N LEU A 356 -1.17 -3.44 -20.28
CA LEU A 356 -0.75 -3.49 -21.67
C LEU A 356 -1.62 -2.60 -22.55
N THR A 357 -1.74 -1.32 -22.22
CA THR A 357 -2.34 -0.32 -23.13
C THR A 357 -1.34 0.41 -24.03
N GLY A 358 -0.03 0.19 -23.84
CA GLY A 358 1.06 0.79 -24.64
C GLY A 358 0.82 0.76 -26.15
N ASN A 359 0.94 1.88 -26.86
CA ASN A 359 0.82 1.89 -28.32
C ASN A 359 2.05 1.31 -29.05
N HIS A 360 3.14 1.05 -28.31
CA HIS A 360 4.42 0.50 -28.79
C HIS A 360 4.58 -1.01 -28.55
N ILE A 361 3.58 -1.71 -28.02
CA ILE A 361 3.68 -3.13 -27.64
C ILE A 361 3.98 -4.07 -28.81
N ASN A 362 3.61 -3.67 -30.04
CA ASN A 362 3.70 -4.47 -31.26
C ASN A 362 4.79 -3.96 -32.23
N ASP A 363 5.65 -3.02 -31.82
CA ASP A 363 6.65 -2.41 -32.71
C ASP A 363 7.57 -3.42 -33.38
N PHE A 364 7.93 -4.49 -32.66
CA PHE A 364 8.76 -5.59 -33.16
C PHE A 364 7.96 -6.77 -33.74
N GLY A 365 6.68 -6.55 -34.03
CA GLY A 365 5.78 -7.54 -34.61
C GLY A 365 5.06 -8.41 -33.59
N TYR A 366 3.99 -9.06 -34.05
CA TYR A 366 3.09 -9.84 -33.19
C TYR A 366 3.78 -11.02 -32.51
N ALA A 367 4.81 -11.62 -33.13
CA ALA A 367 5.59 -12.68 -32.50
C ALA A 367 6.37 -12.18 -31.27
N ALA A 368 6.85 -10.92 -31.27
CA ALA A 368 7.47 -10.33 -30.09
C ALA A 368 6.42 -10.07 -29.00
N PHE A 369 5.23 -9.62 -29.37
CA PHE A 369 4.16 -9.42 -28.39
C PHE A 369 3.63 -10.73 -27.78
N GLU A 370 3.57 -11.83 -28.54
CA GLU A 370 3.30 -13.17 -27.97
C GLU A 370 4.39 -13.58 -26.96
N ASN A 371 5.66 -13.22 -27.21
CA ASN A 371 6.73 -13.42 -26.22
C ASN A 371 6.56 -12.54 -24.98
N THR A 372 6.04 -11.31 -25.13
CA THR A 372 5.65 -10.44 -24.00
C THR A 372 4.60 -11.12 -23.13
N LEU A 373 3.49 -11.57 -23.73
CA LEU A 373 2.41 -12.24 -23.01
C LEU A 373 2.90 -13.52 -22.33
N GLY A 374 3.66 -14.35 -23.04
CA GLY A 374 4.24 -15.59 -22.50
C GLY A 374 5.24 -15.34 -21.36
N LEU A 375 5.99 -14.23 -21.38
CA LEU A 375 6.87 -13.87 -20.25
C LEU A 375 6.06 -13.50 -19.01
N PHE A 376 5.01 -12.69 -19.17
CA PHE A 376 4.19 -12.27 -18.05
C PHE A 376 3.45 -13.44 -17.43
N GLU A 377 2.96 -14.36 -18.25
CA GLU A 377 2.39 -15.64 -17.82
C GLU A 377 3.42 -16.50 -17.05
N GLU A 378 4.64 -16.66 -17.57
CA GLU A 378 5.73 -17.40 -16.90
C GLU A 378 6.08 -16.81 -15.52
N ARG A 379 6.05 -15.48 -15.41
CA ARG A 379 6.38 -14.74 -14.18
C ARG A 379 5.20 -14.61 -13.20
N GLY A 380 4.00 -15.01 -13.61
CA GLY A 380 2.79 -14.89 -12.79
C GLY A 380 2.23 -13.47 -12.71
N TYR A 381 2.59 -12.57 -13.64
CA TYR A 381 1.99 -11.24 -13.68
C TYR A 381 0.60 -11.30 -14.32
N SER A 382 -0.37 -10.68 -13.67
CA SER A 382 -1.69 -10.48 -14.26
C SER A 382 -1.62 -9.41 -15.36
N VAL A 383 -2.38 -9.60 -16.43
CA VAL A 383 -2.41 -8.67 -17.57
C VAL A 383 -3.79 -8.06 -17.70
N VAL A 384 -3.85 -6.76 -18.02
CA VAL A 384 -5.09 -6.05 -18.34
C VAL A 384 -4.90 -5.17 -19.58
N GLY A 385 -5.94 -5.03 -20.39
CA GLY A 385 -5.97 -4.09 -21.54
C GLY A 385 -5.27 -4.56 -22.81
N GLY A 386 -4.63 -5.74 -22.81
CA GLY A 386 -4.02 -6.35 -23.98
C GLY A 386 -4.11 -7.88 -23.96
N GLY A 387 -4.09 -8.51 -25.13
CA GLY A 387 -4.25 -9.96 -25.25
C GLY A 387 -4.02 -10.51 -26.65
N ARG A 388 -4.13 -11.83 -26.79
CA ARG A 388 -3.87 -12.55 -28.07
C ARG A 388 -4.93 -12.31 -29.13
N ASN A 389 -6.11 -11.84 -28.71
CA ASN A 389 -7.27 -11.56 -29.52
C ASN A 389 -8.12 -10.46 -28.85
N LEU A 390 -9.18 -10.01 -29.51
CA LEU A 390 -10.02 -8.92 -29.01
C LEU A 390 -10.78 -9.28 -27.72
N ALA A 391 -11.13 -10.55 -27.52
CA ALA A 391 -11.81 -11.03 -26.32
C ALA A 391 -10.90 -10.92 -25.08
N GLU A 392 -9.67 -11.46 -25.17
CA GLU A 392 -8.67 -11.36 -24.11
C GLU A 392 -8.32 -9.89 -23.81
N ALA A 393 -8.09 -9.08 -24.86
CA ALA A 393 -7.72 -7.67 -24.67
C ALA A 393 -8.80 -6.86 -23.93
N ARG A 394 -10.07 -7.22 -24.09
CA ARG A 394 -11.23 -6.57 -23.44
C ARG A 394 -11.64 -7.21 -22.11
N GLN A 395 -10.98 -8.28 -21.69
CA GLN A 395 -11.34 -8.98 -20.47
C GLN A 395 -10.98 -8.14 -19.24
N PRO A 396 -11.93 -7.89 -18.33
CA PRO A 396 -11.62 -7.28 -17.04
C PRO A 396 -10.76 -8.21 -16.19
N LEU A 397 -9.84 -7.63 -15.42
CA LEU A 397 -9.15 -8.31 -14.34
C LEU A 397 -9.95 -8.13 -13.04
N ILE A 398 -10.20 -9.23 -12.31
CA ILE A 398 -10.83 -9.18 -10.99
C ILE A 398 -9.77 -9.49 -9.94
N LEU A 399 -9.55 -8.56 -9.01
CA LEU A 399 -8.69 -8.74 -7.86
C LEU A 399 -9.55 -8.94 -6.61
N GLU A 400 -9.21 -9.94 -5.80
CA GLU A 400 -9.89 -10.24 -4.54
C GLU A 400 -8.86 -10.25 -3.40
N ARG A 401 -9.00 -9.29 -2.48
CA ARG A 401 -8.07 -9.10 -1.37
C ARG A 401 -8.77 -8.44 -0.20
N ASN A 402 -8.50 -8.89 1.02
CA ASN A 402 -8.97 -8.25 2.26
C ASN A 402 -10.48 -7.92 2.24
N GLY A 403 -11.28 -8.90 1.77
CA GLY A 403 -12.74 -8.79 1.65
C GLY A 403 -13.25 -7.86 0.54
N SER A 404 -12.38 -7.23 -0.24
CA SER A 404 -12.74 -6.34 -1.36
C SER A 404 -12.58 -7.03 -2.71
N ARG A 405 -13.60 -6.92 -3.56
CA ARG A 405 -13.58 -7.35 -4.96
C ARG A 405 -13.43 -6.12 -5.86
N ILE A 406 -12.33 -6.05 -6.60
CA ILE A 406 -11.95 -4.90 -7.41
C ILE A 406 -11.93 -5.32 -8.88
N GLY A 407 -12.77 -4.68 -9.69
CA GLY A 407 -12.79 -4.87 -11.13
C GLY A 407 -11.89 -3.87 -11.83
N TRP A 408 -11.03 -4.33 -12.71
CA TRP A 408 -10.09 -3.50 -13.46
C TRP A 408 -10.29 -3.66 -14.96
N LEU A 409 -10.59 -2.54 -15.64
CA LEU A 409 -10.58 -2.44 -17.10
C LEU A 409 -9.48 -1.49 -17.58
N ALA A 410 -8.84 -1.84 -18.69
CA ALA A 410 -7.85 -0.97 -19.32
C ALA A 410 -8.10 -0.89 -20.82
N CYS A 411 -7.86 0.27 -21.42
CA CYS A 411 -7.94 0.43 -22.86
C CYS A 411 -7.02 1.52 -23.37
N ASN A 412 -6.70 1.44 -24.66
CA ASN A 412 -5.91 2.42 -25.37
C ASN A 412 -6.81 3.25 -26.31
N ASN A 413 -6.71 4.58 -26.27
CA ASN A 413 -7.44 5.49 -27.16
C ASN A 413 -6.62 5.97 -28.36
N ILE A 414 -5.32 5.69 -28.39
CA ILE A 414 -4.39 6.22 -29.40
C ILE A 414 -3.35 5.20 -29.84
N GLY A 415 -3.12 5.12 -31.15
CA GLY A 415 -2.06 4.27 -31.66
C GLY A 415 -2.23 3.95 -33.13
N PRO A 416 -1.19 3.38 -33.74
CA PRO A 416 -1.29 2.78 -35.05
C PRO A 416 -2.22 1.57 -35.03
N TYR A 417 -2.80 1.20 -36.17
CA TYR A 417 -3.76 0.08 -36.24
C TYR A 417 -3.18 -1.23 -35.68
N TYR A 418 -1.87 -1.44 -35.82
CA TYR A 418 -1.17 -2.64 -35.40
C TYR A 418 -0.97 -2.73 -33.88
N ALA A 419 -1.20 -1.66 -33.11
CA ALA A 419 -1.17 -1.73 -31.65
C ALA A 419 -2.43 -2.40 -31.10
N PHE A 420 -3.56 -2.28 -31.80
CA PHE A 420 -4.85 -2.76 -31.32
C PHE A 420 -5.12 -4.21 -31.73
N ALA A 421 -5.68 -4.99 -30.80
CA ALA A 421 -6.21 -6.32 -31.07
C ALA A 421 -7.39 -6.24 -32.06
N ASN A 422 -7.47 -7.22 -32.96
CA ASN A 422 -8.51 -7.29 -33.97
C ASN A 422 -8.71 -8.74 -34.41
N ASP A 423 -9.97 -9.18 -34.51
CA ASP A 423 -10.31 -10.55 -34.93
C ASP A 423 -10.76 -10.62 -36.41
N ASP A 424 -10.98 -9.47 -37.05
CA ASP A 424 -11.40 -9.39 -38.45
C ASP A 424 -10.20 -9.60 -39.39
N ALA A 425 -10.15 -10.76 -40.05
CA ALA A 425 -9.10 -11.12 -40.99
C ALA A 425 -9.02 -10.19 -42.22
N GLU A 426 -10.11 -9.52 -42.57
CA GLU A 426 -10.19 -8.63 -43.75
C GLU A 426 -9.85 -7.17 -43.42
N ALA A 427 -9.75 -6.82 -42.14
CA ALA A 427 -9.34 -5.48 -41.72
C ALA A 427 -7.87 -5.20 -42.09
N LEU A 428 -7.49 -3.93 -42.15
CA LEU A 428 -6.08 -3.55 -42.31
C LEU A 428 -5.24 -4.20 -41.19
N GLY A 429 -4.23 -4.98 -41.59
CA GLY A 429 -3.39 -5.75 -40.66
C GLY A 429 -3.94 -7.11 -40.25
N GLY A 430 -5.14 -7.49 -40.72
CA GLY A 430 -5.79 -8.77 -40.44
C GLY A 430 -6.07 -9.04 -38.96
N ALA A 431 -6.33 -10.31 -38.65
CA ALA A 431 -6.48 -10.79 -37.28
C ALA A 431 -5.11 -10.71 -36.56
N ARG A 432 -5.07 -10.13 -35.36
CA ARG A 432 -3.84 -9.81 -34.64
C ARG A 432 -4.04 -9.60 -33.13
N PRO A 433 -3.02 -9.87 -32.32
CA PRO A 433 -3.01 -9.55 -30.90
C PRO A 433 -2.72 -8.06 -30.67
N GLY A 434 -3.05 -7.53 -29.50
CA GLY A 434 -2.77 -6.14 -29.15
C GLY A 434 -3.62 -5.59 -28.00
N ASN A 435 -3.70 -4.26 -27.89
CA ASN A 435 -4.49 -3.58 -26.86
C ASN A 435 -6.00 -3.57 -27.19
N ALA A 436 -6.84 -3.45 -26.18
CA ALA A 436 -8.24 -3.08 -26.37
C ALA A 436 -8.36 -1.61 -26.76
N TYR A 437 -9.05 -1.32 -27.86
CA TYR A 437 -9.35 0.05 -28.27
C TYR A 437 -10.52 0.62 -27.46
N CYS A 438 -10.37 1.81 -26.86
CA CYS A 438 -11.39 2.47 -26.02
C CYS A 438 -12.70 2.85 -26.76
N ARG A 439 -12.79 2.59 -28.06
CA ARG A 439 -13.94 2.96 -28.90
C ARG A 439 -14.96 1.84 -29.02
N GLY A 440 -16.23 2.22 -29.08
CA GLY A 440 -17.38 1.33 -29.33
C GLY A 440 -18.34 1.31 -28.13
N SER A 441 -19.45 0.56 -28.25
CA SER A 441 -20.40 0.41 -27.13
C SER A 441 -19.89 -0.55 -26.05
N TRP A 442 -18.95 -1.45 -26.40
CA TRP A 442 -18.45 -2.51 -25.52
C TRP A 442 -17.98 -1.97 -24.17
N LEU A 443 -17.28 -0.83 -24.15
CA LEU A 443 -16.69 -0.30 -22.92
C LEU A 443 -17.76 0.19 -21.94
N ARG A 444 -18.82 0.84 -22.46
CA ARG A 444 -19.96 1.27 -21.65
C ARG A 444 -20.68 0.07 -21.04
N GLU A 445 -20.88 -0.99 -21.83
CA GLU A 445 -21.53 -2.22 -21.37
C GLU A 445 -20.66 -2.94 -20.33
N ALA A 446 -19.35 -3.06 -20.58
CA ALA A 446 -18.40 -3.71 -19.69
C ALA A 446 -18.28 -2.99 -18.34
N LEU A 447 -18.16 -1.66 -18.33
CA LEU A 447 -18.11 -0.88 -17.08
C LEU A 447 -19.40 -1.00 -16.28
N ALA A 448 -20.56 -0.96 -16.94
CA ALA A 448 -21.85 -1.10 -16.26
C ALA A 448 -22.05 -2.50 -15.66
N LEU A 449 -21.64 -3.56 -16.37
CA LEU A 449 -21.68 -4.93 -15.86
C LEU A 449 -20.70 -5.12 -14.71
N LEU A 450 -19.46 -4.65 -14.88
CA LEU A 450 -18.43 -4.78 -13.87
C LEU A 450 -18.83 -4.09 -12.57
N ALA A 451 -19.36 -2.86 -12.64
CA ALA A 451 -19.86 -2.11 -11.48
C ALA A 451 -21.05 -2.77 -10.77
N ALA A 452 -21.74 -3.72 -11.40
CA ALA A 452 -22.80 -4.50 -10.77
C ALA A 452 -22.27 -5.76 -10.06
N GLU A 453 -21.03 -6.18 -10.36
CA GLU A 453 -20.44 -7.43 -9.87
C GLU A 453 -19.36 -7.22 -8.80
N VAL A 454 -18.72 -6.06 -8.76
CA VAL A 454 -17.57 -5.77 -7.88
C VAL A 454 -17.88 -4.62 -6.92
N ASP A 455 -17.07 -4.48 -5.87
CA ASP A 455 -17.22 -3.37 -4.91
C ASP A 455 -16.67 -2.05 -5.44
N LEU A 456 -15.61 -2.14 -6.27
CA LEU A 456 -14.92 -0.99 -6.82
C LEU A 456 -14.41 -1.24 -8.25
N VAL A 457 -14.65 -0.29 -9.15
CA VAL A 457 -14.17 -0.32 -10.54
C VAL A 457 -13.02 0.66 -10.77
N LEU A 458 -11.87 0.11 -11.13
CA LEU A 458 -10.68 0.83 -11.57
C LEU A 458 -10.56 0.79 -13.10
N MET A 459 -10.36 1.95 -13.71
CA MET A 459 -10.10 2.06 -15.13
C MET A 459 -8.77 2.76 -15.41
N THR A 460 -7.91 2.14 -16.22
CA THR A 460 -6.70 2.77 -16.76
C THR A 460 -6.84 3.04 -18.25
N VAL A 461 -6.35 4.20 -18.70
CA VAL A 461 -6.55 4.66 -20.07
C VAL A 461 -5.26 5.23 -20.64
N GLN A 462 -4.69 4.57 -21.64
CA GLN A 462 -3.70 5.21 -22.49
C GLN A 462 -4.38 6.24 -23.37
N TYR A 463 -4.08 7.51 -23.09
CA TYR A 463 -4.69 8.63 -23.78
C TYR A 463 -3.68 9.33 -24.69
N ARG A 464 -4.18 10.21 -25.56
CA ARG A 464 -3.35 11.00 -26.47
C ARG A 464 -2.49 11.99 -25.70
N GLU A 465 -1.21 12.09 -26.09
CA GLU A 465 -0.26 13.12 -25.64
C GLU A 465 -0.65 14.52 -26.13
N PHE A 466 -0.66 15.50 -25.21
CA PHE A 466 -0.85 16.92 -25.51
C PHE A 466 0.30 17.80 -25.05
N GLU A 467 1.37 17.20 -24.52
CA GLU A 467 2.51 17.88 -23.91
C GLU A 467 2.13 18.83 -22.77
N ALA A 468 1.07 18.50 -22.03
CA ALA A 468 0.42 19.35 -21.03
C ALA A 468 0.37 18.70 -19.64
N PHE A 469 0.18 19.54 -18.60
CA PHE A 469 -0.04 19.10 -17.22
C PHE A 469 -1.53 19.11 -16.83
N GLN A 470 -2.40 19.68 -17.68
CA GLN A 470 -3.84 19.74 -17.48
C GLN A 470 -4.52 19.02 -18.65
N PRO A 471 -5.64 18.32 -18.44
CA PRO A 471 -6.33 17.64 -19.51
C PRO A 471 -6.91 18.66 -20.49
N VAL A 472 -6.86 18.32 -21.78
CA VAL A 472 -7.70 19.01 -22.75
C VAL A 472 -9.16 18.69 -22.48
N ARG A 473 -10.07 19.55 -22.96
CA ARG A 473 -11.52 19.39 -22.74
C ARG A 473 -12.03 17.99 -23.09
N GLN A 474 -11.56 17.39 -24.18
CA GLN A 474 -12.03 16.07 -24.60
C GLN A 474 -11.59 14.96 -23.63
N GLN A 475 -10.33 14.95 -23.19
CA GLN A 475 -9.84 13.97 -22.21
C GLN A 475 -10.64 14.02 -20.92
N ARG A 476 -10.92 15.24 -20.43
CA ARG A 476 -11.77 15.46 -19.26
C ARG A 476 -13.17 14.88 -19.45
N LEU A 477 -13.82 15.18 -20.57
CA LEU A 477 -15.17 14.67 -20.86
C LEU A 477 -15.18 13.14 -21.00
N ASP A 478 -14.17 12.54 -21.61
CA ASP A 478 -14.07 11.09 -21.79
C ASP A 478 -13.90 10.39 -20.43
N PHE A 479 -13.01 10.88 -19.56
CA PHE A 479 -12.77 10.27 -18.24
C PHE A 479 -13.99 10.44 -17.31
N GLN A 480 -14.62 11.62 -17.32
CA GLN A 480 -15.90 11.83 -16.63
C GLN A 480 -17.00 10.89 -17.16
N THR A 481 -17.01 10.61 -18.47
CA THR A 481 -17.97 9.68 -19.08
C THR A 481 -17.74 8.24 -18.61
N TYR A 482 -16.49 7.81 -18.43
CA TYR A 482 -16.18 6.49 -17.89
C TYR A 482 -16.64 6.37 -16.43
N ALA A 483 -16.49 7.44 -15.63
CA ALA A 483 -17.06 7.50 -14.28
C ALA A 483 -18.59 7.42 -14.29
N GLU A 484 -19.25 8.14 -15.20
CA GLU A 484 -20.71 8.03 -15.40
C GLU A 484 -21.16 6.61 -15.77
N TRP A 485 -20.31 5.83 -16.45
CA TRP A 485 -20.61 4.45 -16.84
C TRP A 485 -20.35 3.40 -15.75
N GLY A 486 -19.68 3.77 -14.65
CA GLY A 486 -19.48 2.88 -13.52
C GLY A 486 -18.06 2.83 -12.95
N ALA A 487 -17.10 3.57 -13.50
CA ALA A 487 -15.76 3.64 -12.92
C ALA A 487 -15.72 4.52 -11.65
N ASP A 488 -15.25 3.97 -10.54
CA ASP A 488 -14.97 4.74 -9.32
C ASP A 488 -13.63 5.49 -9.43
N ILE A 489 -12.72 4.92 -10.22
CA ILE A 489 -11.35 5.42 -10.40
C ILE A 489 -11.01 5.42 -11.89
N VAL A 490 -10.54 6.54 -12.41
CA VAL A 490 -10.07 6.66 -13.79
C VAL A 490 -8.66 7.26 -13.82
N ILE A 491 -7.68 6.51 -14.29
CA ILE A 491 -6.28 6.90 -14.33
C ILE A 491 -5.79 6.93 -15.78
N GLY A 492 -5.21 8.06 -16.18
CA GLY A 492 -4.60 8.22 -17.49
C GLY A 492 -3.13 7.79 -17.51
N THR A 493 -2.70 7.28 -18.65
CA THR A 493 -1.30 6.93 -18.95
C THR A 493 -0.87 7.57 -20.28
N ALA A 494 0.42 7.45 -20.62
CA ALA A 494 1.05 7.89 -21.86
C ALA A 494 1.16 9.40 -22.15
N GLU A 495 0.63 10.33 -21.34
CA GLU A 495 1.00 11.77 -21.47
C GLU A 495 2.50 12.01 -21.24
N HIS A 496 3.17 11.03 -20.61
CA HIS A 496 4.56 11.08 -20.17
C HIS A 496 4.92 12.20 -19.18
N LYS A 497 3.95 13.04 -18.82
CA LYS A 497 4.02 14.03 -17.75
C LYS A 497 2.95 13.72 -16.70
N PRO A 498 3.20 14.05 -15.42
CA PRO A 498 2.16 13.99 -14.42
C PRO A 498 1.12 15.05 -14.75
N MET A 499 -0.16 14.72 -14.65
CA MET A 499 -1.26 15.63 -14.95
C MET A 499 -2.08 15.95 -13.71
N THR A 500 -3.02 16.87 -13.84
CA THR A 500 -3.91 17.25 -12.75
C THR A 500 -4.87 16.14 -12.33
N PHE A 501 -5.48 16.32 -11.17
CA PHE A 501 -6.47 15.44 -10.55
C PHE A 501 -7.89 16.03 -10.61
N GLU A 502 -8.92 15.21 -10.46
CA GLU A 502 -10.30 15.64 -10.35
C GLU A 502 -11.11 14.72 -9.42
N PHE A 503 -11.96 15.32 -8.59
CA PHE A 503 -12.96 14.62 -7.78
C PHE A 503 -14.34 14.84 -8.40
N TYR A 504 -14.68 13.99 -9.37
CA TYR A 504 -15.87 14.16 -10.17
C TYR A 504 -17.10 13.57 -9.46
N THR A 505 -18.14 14.38 -9.25
CA THR A 505 -19.41 13.89 -8.73
C THR A 505 -20.30 13.47 -9.90
N THR A 506 -20.62 12.18 -9.98
CA THR A 506 -21.47 11.63 -11.04
C THR A 506 -22.91 12.12 -10.88
N ARG A 507 -23.74 11.95 -11.92
CA ARG A 507 -25.18 12.23 -11.85
C ARG A 507 -25.91 11.40 -10.80
N ARG A 508 -25.34 10.28 -10.36
CA ARG A 508 -25.86 9.43 -9.28
C ARG A 508 -25.49 9.94 -7.89
N GLY A 509 -24.63 10.95 -7.78
CA GLY A 509 -24.16 11.52 -6.52
C GLY A 509 -22.92 10.84 -5.93
N GLU A 510 -22.38 9.83 -6.63
CA GLU A 510 -21.12 9.16 -6.27
C GLU A 510 -19.94 10.06 -6.64
N THR A 511 -18.82 9.97 -5.91
CA THR A 511 -17.61 10.72 -6.25
C THR A 511 -16.56 9.77 -6.79
N ALA A 512 -16.17 9.96 -8.05
CA ALA A 512 -15.07 9.25 -8.68
C ALA A 512 -13.76 10.02 -8.51
N PHE A 513 -12.65 9.29 -8.34
CA PHE A 513 -11.30 9.84 -8.42
C PHE A 513 -10.78 9.76 -9.85
N ILE A 514 -10.31 10.87 -10.39
CA ILE A 514 -9.73 10.93 -11.72
C ILE A 514 -8.34 11.52 -11.63
N HIS A 515 -7.33 10.83 -12.14
CA HIS A 515 -5.98 11.36 -12.33
C HIS A 515 -5.61 11.26 -13.81
N TYR A 516 -5.38 12.40 -14.45
CA TYR A 516 -5.31 12.44 -15.91
C TYR A 516 -4.02 11.85 -16.52
N GLY A 517 -2.97 11.64 -15.72
CA GLY A 517 -1.69 11.16 -16.20
C GLY A 517 -0.69 11.01 -15.06
N LEU A 518 -0.13 9.82 -14.86
CA LEU A 518 0.84 9.56 -13.79
C LEU A 518 2.27 10.06 -14.11
N GLY A 519 2.61 10.26 -15.39
CA GLY A 519 3.98 10.54 -15.84
C GLY A 519 4.76 9.27 -16.22
N ASN A 520 6.09 9.38 -16.34
CA ASN A 520 6.94 8.23 -16.65
C ASN A 520 7.47 7.58 -15.36
N LEU A 521 7.53 6.25 -15.32
CA LEU A 521 8.26 5.52 -14.29
C LEU A 521 9.68 5.15 -14.75
N PHE A 522 9.78 4.45 -15.89
CA PHE A 522 11.05 4.14 -16.55
C PHE A 522 10.96 4.54 -18.01
N PHE A 523 11.44 5.74 -18.32
CA PHE A 523 11.54 6.21 -19.70
C PHE A 523 12.62 7.27 -19.83
N ASP A 524 13.17 7.46 -21.03
CA ASP A 524 14.41 8.21 -21.26
C ASP A 524 14.24 9.70 -21.58
N GLN A 525 13.00 10.20 -21.50
CA GLN A 525 12.70 11.60 -21.76
C GLN A 525 13.24 12.51 -20.65
N LEU A 526 14.13 13.43 -21.04
CA LEU A 526 14.83 14.34 -20.14
C LEU A 526 14.15 15.69 -19.78
N PRO A 527 13.14 16.21 -20.51
CA PRO A 527 12.50 17.47 -20.13
C PRO A 527 11.98 17.44 -18.69
N TRP A 528 11.90 18.61 -18.06
CA TRP A 528 11.58 18.76 -16.63
C TRP A 528 10.31 18.01 -16.21
N GLY A 529 9.24 18.08 -17.01
CA GLY A 529 7.98 17.40 -16.72
C GLY A 529 8.07 15.87 -16.87
N ASN A 530 8.74 15.41 -17.92
CA ASN A 530 8.79 13.99 -18.29
C ASN A 530 9.65 13.13 -17.37
N ARG A 531 10.53 13.77 -16.59
CA ARG A 531 11.31 13.12 -15.54
C ARG A 531 10.57 13.03 -14.20
N ARG A 532 9.40 13.66 -14.06
CA ARG A 532 8.62 13.67 -12.81
C ARG A 532 7.40 12.78 -12.98
N PHE A 533 6.92 12.25 -11.87
CA PHE A 533 5.76 11.36 -11.88
C PHE A 533 5.08 11.32 -10.51
N PHE A 534 3.90 10.72 -10.48
CA PHE A 534 3.28 10.23 -9.27
C PHE A 534 3.22 8.69 -9.32
N LEU A 535 3.40 8.05 -8.16
CA LEU A 535 2.75 6.76 -7.92
C LEU A 535 1.53 7.03 -7.05
N ASP A 536 0.40 6.48 -7.45
CA ASP A 536 -0.84 6.62 -6.72
C ASP A 536 -1.10 5.32 -5.97
N THR A 537 -1.07 5.36 -4.64
CA THR A 537 -1.45 4.22 -3.80
C THR A 537 -2.89 4.40 -3.34
N LEU A 538 -3.78 3.58 -3.88
CA LEU A 538 -5.19 3.54 -3.56
C LEU A 538 -5.39 2.81 -2.23
N TYR A 539 -6.04 3.45 -1.26
CA TYR A 539 -6.44 2.83 0.01
C TYR A 539 -7.90 2.39 -0.13
N ILE A 540 -8.10 1.10 -0.38
CA ILE A 540 -9.42 0.50 -0.55
C ILE A 540 -9.79 -0.20 0.76
N TYR A 541 -10.83 0.26 1.42
CA TYR A 541 -11.24 -0.24 2.73
C TYR A 541 -12.72 -0.62 2.69
N ASP A 542 -13.04 -1.87 3.07
CA ASP A 542 -14.40 -2.43 2.98
C ASP A 542 -15.03 -2.20 1.59
N GLY A 543 -14.27 -2.50 0.53
CA GLY A 543 -14.74 -2.37 -0.86
C GLY A 543 -14.83 -0.94 -1.39
N ARG A 544 -14.36 0.08 -0.66
CA ARG A 544 -14.48 1.50 -1.08
C ARG A 544 -13.14 2.21 -1.12
N LEU A 545 -12.95 3.10 -2.09
CA LEU A 545 -11.79 3.99 -2.09
C LEU A 545 -11.90 5.02 -0.96
N LEU A 546 -11.10 4.83 0.08
CA LEU A 546 -11.06 5.68 1.26
C LEU A 546 -10.19 6.93 1.03
N ALA A 547 -9.01 6.73 0.44
CA ALA A 547 -8.06 7.79 0.13
C ALA A 547 -7.09 7.38 -0.98
N VAL A 548 -6.36 8.38 -1.50
CA VAL A 548 -5.24 8.16 -2.41
C VAL A 548 -4.00 8.80 -1.79
N GLU A 549 -2.99 7.98 -1.56
CA GLU A 549 -1.66 8.43 -1.20
C GLU A 549 -0.84 8.68 -2.46
N LEU A 550 -0.04 9.74 -2.46
CA LEU A 550 0.76 10.16 -3.61
C LEU A 550 2.24 10.05 -3.30
N PHE A 551 2.99 9.39 -4.17
CA PHE A 551 4.45 9.38 -4.20
C PHE A 551 4.95 10.32 -5.32
N PRO A 552 5.33 11.57 -5.01
CA PRO A 552 5.90 12.49 -5.98
C PRO A 552 7.35 12.10 -6.32
N GLY A 553 7.57 11.52 -7.50
CA GLY A 553 8.86 10.97 -7.90
C GLY A 553 9.61 11.77 -8.97
N ILE A 554 10.89 11.44 -9.10
CA ILE A 554 11.77 11.88 -10.19
C ILE A 554 12.61 10.70 -10.71
N ILE A 555 12.83 10.65 -12.02
CA ILE A 555 13.77 9.73 -12.67
C ILE A 555 15.17 10.38 -12.70
N GLU A 556 16.10 9.78 -11.99
CA GLU A 556 17.53 10.06 -12.09
C GLU A 556 18.15 9.32 -13.26
N ASP A 557 18.93 10.05 -14.06
CA ASP A 557 19.80 9.52 -15.10
C ASP A 557 19.15 8.47 -16.02
N ARG A 558 17.86 8.66 -16.32
CA ARG A 558 17.01 7.82 -17.18
C ARG A 558 16.71 6.41 -16.67
N ALA A 559 17.20 6.04 -15.48
CA ALA A 559 17.18 4.64 -15.03
C ALA A 559 16.73 4.43 -13.59
N ARG A 560 16.70 5.46 -12.75
CA ARG A 560 16.41 5.29 -11.33
C ARG A 560 15.29 6.21 -10.85
N PRO A 561 14.03 5.73 -10.77
CA PRO A 561 12.97 6.44 -10.07
C PRO A 561 13.27 6.52 -8.58
N ARG A 562 12.97 7.66 -7.96
CA ARG A 562 13.06 7.90 -6.51
C ARG A 562 12.15 9.03 -6.08
N LEU A 563 11.93 9.14 -4.77
CA LEU A 563 11.15 10.21 -4.16
C LEU A 563 11.83 11.58 -4.38
N LEU A 564 11.02 12.60 -4.67
CA LEU A 564 11.43 13.99 -4.60
C LEU A 564 11.62 14.41 -3.14
N THR A 565 12.65 15.18 -2.84
CA THR A 565 12.98 15.60 -1.47
C THR A 565 13.20 17.10 -1.38
N GLY A 566 13.02 17.66 -0.19
CA GLY A 566 13.34 19.07 0.10
C GLY A 566 12.61 20.05 -0.81
N GLU A 567 13.35 21.02 -1.38
CA GLU A 567 12.78 22.09 -2.20
C GLU A 567 12.17 21.56 -3.51
N ASP A 568 12.77 20.54 -4.12
CA ASP A 568 12.26 19.94 -5.36
C ASP A 568 10.87 19.32 -5.17
N LEU A 569 10.64 18.67 -4.03
CA LEU A 569 9.34 18.14 -3.63
C LEU A 569 8.31 19.27 -3.49
N PHE A 570 8.65 20.28 -2.69
CA PHE A 570 7.77 21.42 -2.46
C PHE A 570 7.41 22.12 -3.78
N ASN A 571 8.39 22.40 -4.63
CA ASN A 571 8.20 23.08 -5.91
C ASN A 571 7.34 22.26 -6.86
N PHE A 572 7.53 20.94 -6.90
CA PHE A 572 6.72 20.06 -7.73
C PHE A 572 5.25 20.01 -7.27
N LEU A 573 5.00 19.82 -5.98
CA LEU A 573 3.64 19.82 -5.44
C LEU A 573 2.97 21.18 -5.56
N HIS A 574 3.71 22.27 -5.35
CA HIS A 574 3.20 23.62 -5.56
C HIS A 574 2.81 23.84 -7.03
N PHE A 575 3.66 23.39 -7.96
CA PHE A 575 3.35 23.45 -9.39
C PHE A 575 2.08 22.65 -9.72
N MET A 576 2.01 21.37 -9.31
CA MET A 576 0.88 20.51 -9.65
C MET A 576 -0.42 20.94 -8.96
N PHE A 577 -0.42 21.13 -7.64
CA PHE A 577 -1.65 21.39 -6.90
C PHE A 577 -2.14 22.83 -7.00
N ILE A 578 -1.23 23.80 -6.93
CA ILE A 578 -1.60 25.23 -6.84
C ILE A 578 -1.64 25.87 -8.22
N GLN A 579 -0.59 25.67 -9.04
CA GLN A 579 -0.49 26.35 -10.33
C GLN A 579 -1.25 25.64 -11.45
N LYS A 580 -1.43 24.31 -11.39
CA LYS A 580 -2.11 23.53 -12.43
C LYS A 580 -3.50 23.07 -12.02
N ASN A 581 -3.66 22.49 -10.84
CA ASN A 581 -4.97 22.03 -10.37
C ASN A 581 -5.87 23.12 -9.82
N GLU A 582 -5.30 24.25 -9.39
CA GLU A 582 -6.01 25.35 -8.73
C GLU A 582 -6.78 24.89 -7.47
N PHE A 583 -6.21 23.93 -6.73
CA PHE A 583 -6.83 23.41 -5.51
C PHE A 583 -6.94 24.41 -4.38
#